data_AF-A0A8H7U273-F1
#
_entry.id   AF-A0A8H7U273-F1
#
_cell.length_a   1.000
_cell.length_b   1.000
_cell.length_c   1.000
_cell.angle_alpha   90.00
_cell.angle_beta   90.00
_cell.angle_gamma   90.00
#
_symmetry.space_group_name_H-M   'P 1'
#
loop_
_entity.id
_entity.type
_entity.pdbx_description
1 polymer ?
#
loop_
_entity_poly.entity_id
_entity_poly.type
_entity_poly.pdbx_seq_one_letter_code
_entity_poly.pdbx_strand_id
1 'polypeptide(L)'
;MAYNITVRTNNKSDKGFNIVEKTVWHGGIWSSRNGIQKLTMDGSGTSGTLRYRNKESGEHFVVALGVHNYKRWCDILVNLAPKETAAQRHAFYYNGGHAQHGMLWKQLPEISSTTSAGTRVVVKYLNESGHDYDVLITIS
;
A
#
# COMPACT_ATOMS: atom_id res chain seq x y z
N MET A 1 1.29 -4.53 20.79
CA MET A 1 0.16 -5.35 20.30
C MET A 1 0.25 -5.39 18.79
N ALA A 2 0.29 -6.58 18.20
CA ALA A 2 0.48 -6.72 16.77
C ALA A 2 -0.76 -6.30 15.99
N TYR A 3 -0.58 -5.82 14.76
CA TYR A 3 -1.63 -5.50 13.80
C TYR A 3 -1.46 -6.31 12.52
N ASN A 4 -2.55 -6.75 11.92
CA ASN A 4 -2.56 -7.48 10.66
C ASN A 4 -3.37 -6.74 9.61
N ILE A 5 -2.81 -6.62 8.41
CA ILE A 5 -3.52 -6.11 7.24
C ILE A 5 -3.50 -7.20 6.16
N THR A 6 -4.66 -7.79 5.89
CA THR A 6 -4.87 -8.81 4.86
C THR A 6 -5.33 -8.13 3.58
N VAL A 7 -4.53 -8.22 2.52
CA VAL A 7 -4.72 -7.51 1.26
C VAL A 7 -5.12 -8.49 0.17
N ARG A 8 -6.26 -8.21 -0.46
CA ARG A 8 -6.70 -8.87 -1.70
C ARG A 8 -6.60 -7.87 -2.84
N THR A 9 -6.00 -8.28 -3.95
CA THR A 9 -5.93 -7.48 -5.17
C THR A 9 -6.96 -8.01 -6.17
N ASN A 10 -7.88 -7.16 -6.59
CA ASN A 10 -8.79 -7.39 -7.70
C ASN A 10 -8.33 -6.55 -8.89
N ASN A 11 -7.59 -7.17 -9.80
CA ASN A 11 -7.20 -6.52 -11.04
C ASN A 11 -8.31 -6.72 -12.07
N LYS A 12 -9.12 -5.69 -12.27
CA LYS A 12 -10.18 -5.62 -13.28
C LYS A 12 -9.72 -4.95 -14.57
N SER A 13 -8.49 -4.44 -14.61
CA SER A 13 -7.92 -3.93 -15.85
C SER A 13 -7.49 -5.10 -16.73
N ASP A 14 -7.56 -4.94 -18.04
CA ASP A 14 -6.97 -5.90 -19.00
C ASP A 14 -5.42 -5.88 -18.96
N LYS A 15 -4.84 -5.05 -18.06
CA LYS A 15 -3.41 -4.85 -17.90
C LYS A 15 -2.85 -5.81 -16.84
N GLY A 16 -1.84 -6.60 -17.20
CA GLY A 16 -1.19 -7.58 -16.30
C GLY A 16 -0.26 -6.98 -15.23
N PHE A 17 -0.81 -6.30 -14.22
CA PHE A 17 -0.04 -5.80 -13.07
C PHE A 17 0.38 -6.92 -12.12
N ASN A 18 1.66 -6.91 -11.73
CA ASN A 18 2.24 -7.83 -10.75
C ASN A 18 2.92 -7.07 -9.61
N ILE A 19 2.93 -7.65 -8.42
CA ILE A 19 3.72 -7.11 -7.31
C ILE A 19 5.20 -7.40 -7.59
N VAL A 20 6.02 -6.35 -7.66
CA VAL A 20 7.46 -6.44 -7.97
C VAL A 20 8.35 -5.98 -6.82
N GLU A 21 7.77 -5.41 -5.76
CA GLU A 21 8.50 -5.00 -4.56
C GLU A 21 7.56 -5.00 -3.36
N LYS A 22 8.08 -5.41 -2.21
CA LYS A 22 7.40 -5.30 -0.91
C LYS A 22 8.37 -4.72 0.09
N THR A 23 7.91 -3.78 0.91
CA THR A 23 8.72 -3.18 1.96
C THR A 23 7.98 -3.21 3.28
N VAL A 24 8.75 -3.24 4.37
CA VAL A 24 8.28 -2.96 5.72
C VAL A 24 9.20 -1.88 6.26
N TRP A 25 8.65 -0.87 6.95
CA TRP A 25 9.46 0.21 7.49
C TRP A 25 10.38 -0.31 8.60
N HIS A 26 9.78 -0.78 9.70
CA HIS A 26 10.44 -1.59 10.73
C HIS A 26 9.39 -2.42 11.49
N GLY A 27 9.81 -3.48 12.18
CA GLY A 27 8.93 -4.25 13.09
C GLY A 27 7.70 -4.85 12.41
N GLY A 28 7.93 -5.68 11.39
CA GLY A 28 6.86 -6.39 10.70
C GLY A 28 7.36 -7.24 9.52
N ILE A 29 6.43 -7.94 8.88
CA ILE A 29 6.70 -8.90 7.80
C ILE A 29 5.53 -8.95 6.82
N TRP A 30 5.86 -9.06 5.53
CA TRP A 30 4.92 -9.52 4.51
C TRP A 30 4.98 -11.05 4.37
N SER A 31 3.83 -11.69 4.46
CA SER A 31 3.65 -13.08 4.03
C SER A 31 2.66 -13.15 2.88
N SER A 32 2.69 -14.23 2.11
CA SER A 32 1.75 -14.43 1.01
C SER A 32 1.31 -15.87 0.89
N ARG A 33 0.02 -16.08 0.65
CA ARG A 33 -0.58 -17.40 0.40
C ARG A 33 -1.70 -17.26 -0.63
N ASN A 34 -1.65 -18.04 -1.70
CA ASN A 34 -2.67 -18.05 -2.76
C ASN A 34 -3.00 -16.66 -3.31
N GLY A 35 -1.98 -15.84 -3.56
CA GLY A 35 -2.14 -14.47 -4.08
C GLY A 35 -2.54 -13.41 -3.03
N ILE A 36 -3.06 -13.81 -1.87
CA ILE A 36 -3.36 -12.92 -0.75
C ILE A 36 -2.07 -12.50 -0.07
N GLN A 37 -1.91 -11.20 0.18
CA GLN A 37 -0.78 -10.65 0.93
C GLN A 37 -1.22 -10.35 2.36
N LYS A 38 -0.38 -10.63 3.34
CA LYS A 38 -0.63 -10.27 4.74
C LYS A 38 0.57 -9.52 5.30
N LEU A 39 0.35 -8.28 5.72
CA LEU A 39 1.30 -7.49 6.49
C LEU A 39 1.00 -7.70 7.97
N THR A 40 1.94 -8.29 8.70
CA THR A 40 1.89 -8.38 10.16
C THR A 40 2.90 -7.38 10.72
N MET A 41 2.45 -6.49 11.60
CA MET A 41 3.25 -5.44 12.23
C MET A 41 3.27 -5.68 13.74
N ASP A 42 4.41 -5.50 14.39
CA ASP A 42 4.58 -5.77 15.82
C ASP A 42 3.82 -4.75 16.70
N GLY A 43 3.48 -3.59 16.12
CA GLY A 43 2.79 -2.48 16.79
C GLY A 43 2.26 -1.42 15.83
N SER A 44 1.54 -0.45 16.39
CA SER A 44 1.20 0.81 15.72
C SER A 44 2.46 1.65 15.47
N GLY A 45 2.44 2.49 14.44
CA GLY A 45 3.55 3.39 14.10
C GLY A 45 4.43 2.89 12.96
N THR A 46 4.11 1.76 12.34
CA THR A 46 4.82 1.21 11.18
C THR A 46 3.86 0.94 10.01
N SER A 47 4.41 0.50 8.89
CA SER A 47 3.69 0.25 7.65
C SER A 47 4.47 -0.66 6.71
N GLY A 48 3.79 -1.10 5.66
CA GLY A 48 4.39 -1.78 4.53
C GLY A 48 3.88 -1.22 3.21
N THR A 49 4.63 -1.47 2.14
CA THR A 49 4.21 -1.11 0.79
C THR A 49 4.22 -2.30 -0.15
N LEU A 50 3.37 -2.21 -1.19
CA LEU A 50 3.35 -3.12 -2.33
C LEU A 50 3.52 -2.28 -3.60
N ARG A 51 4.56 -2.55 -4.38
CA ARG A 51 4.73 -1.92 -5.70
C ARG A 51 4.20 -2.84 -6.78
N TYR A 52 3.27 -2.31 -7.57
CA TYR A 52 2.70 -2.98 -8.73
C TYR A 52 3.37 -2.47 -9.99
N ARG A 53 3.65 -3.36 -10.93
CA ARG A 53 4.19 -3.01 -12.24
C ARG A 53 3.57 -3.85 -13.33
N ASN A 54 3.16 -3.20 -14.41
CA ASN A 54 2.87 -3.86 -15.67
C ASN A 54 4.20 -4.13 -16.39
N LYS A 55 4.44 -5.40 -16.75
CA LYS A 55 5.72 -5.82 -17.35
C LYS A 55 5.90 -5.27 -18.77
N GLU A 56 4.82 -5.11 -19.52
CA GLU A 56 4.83 -4.70 -20.94
C GLU A 56 4.93 -3.19 -21.08
N SER A 57 4.07 -2.42 -20.40
CA SER A 57 4.05 -0.96 -20.48
C SER A 57 5.06 -0.29 -19.56
N GLY A 58 5.56 -0.99 -18.54
CA GLY A 58 6.42 -0.43 -17.50
C GLY A 58 5.67 0.48 -16.50
N GLU A 59 4.37 0.67 -16.68
CA GLU A 59 3.50 1.41 -15.77
C GLU A 59 3.58 0.82 -14.37
N HIS A 60 3.69 1.68 -13.36
CA HIS A 60 3.80 1.24 -11.98
C HIS A 60 3.24 2.26 -11.00
N PHE A 61 2.87 1.75 -9.83
CA PHE A 61 2.39 2.52 -8.68
C PHE A 61 2.71 1.76 -7.39
N VAL A 62 2.65 2.46 -6.27
CA VAL A 62 2.87 1.88 -4.94
C VAL A 62 1.63 2.09 -4.09
N VAL A 63 1.20 1.04 -3.40
CA VAL A 63 0.19 1.12 -2.35
C VAL A 63 0.89 1.03 -1.00
N ALA A 64 0.66 2.01 -0.13
CA ALA A 64 1.16 2.02 1.25
C ALA A 64 0.01 1.76 2.22
N LEU A 65 0.25 0.88 3.20
CA LEU A 65 -0.72 0.45 4.20
C LEU A 65 -0.04 0.40 5.56
N GLY A 66 -0.69 0.91 6.61
CA GLY A 66 -0.12 0.84 7.94
C GLY A 66 -1.09 1.26 9.03
N VAL A 67 -0.54 1.39 10.23
CA VAL A 67 -1.27 1.86 11.41
C VAL A 67 -0.49 3.03 12.02
N HIS A 68 -1.18 4.12 12.26
CA HIS A 68 -0.63 5.31 12.89
C HIS A 68 -1.57 5.77 14.01
N ASN A 69 -1.02 5.98 15.20
CA ASN A 69 -1.78 6.30 16.42
C ASN A 69 -3.00 5.37 16.59
N TYR A 70 -2.75 4.05 16.50
CA TYR A 70 -3.72 2.97 16.70
C TYR A 70 -4.87 2.89 15.68
N LYS A 71 -4.82 3.66 14.60
CA LYS A 71 -5.78 3.60 13.50
C LYS A 71 -5.07 3.33 12.17
N ARG A 72 -5.70 2.52 11.33
CA ARG A 72 -5.26 2.26 9.95
C ARG A 72 -5.13 3.53 9.12
N TRP A 73 -4.24 3.49 8.13
CA TRP A 73 -4.12 4.48 7.07
C TRP A 73 -3.76 3.78 5.76
N CYS A 74 -4.00 4.46 4.64
CA CYS A 74 -3.54 4.06 3.32
C CYS A 74 -3.16 5.26 2.46
N ASP A 75 -2.32 5.01 1.46
CA ASP A 75 -1.99 5.97 0.41
C ASP A 75 -1.62 5.24 -0.90
N ILE A 76 -1.67 5.97 -2.01
CA ILE A 76 -1.29 5.48 -3.34
C ILE A 76 -0.32 6.46 -3.97
N LEU A 77 0.87 5.99 -4.32
CA LEU A 77 1.85 6.76 -5.08
C LEU A 77 1.81 6.34 -6.54
N VAL A 78 1.36 7.24 -7.39
CA VAL A 78 1.36 7.09 -8.85
C VAL A 78 2.43 7.96 -9.49
N ASN A 79 2.69 7.74 -10.79
CA ASN A 79 3.58 8.58 -11.60
C ASN A 79 5.01 8.67 -11.05
N LEU A 80 5.50 7.57 -10.49
CA LEU A 80 6.87 7.42 -10.04
C LEU A 80 7.81 7.39 -11.25
N ALA A 81 8.99 7.99 -11.12
CA ALA A 81 9.99 7.92 -12.17
C ALA A 81 10.54 6.47 -12.28
N PRO A 82 11.02 6.02 -13.45
CA PRO A 82 11.35 4.60 -13.69
C PRO A 82 12.35 3.95 -12.71
N LYS A 83 13.21 4.75 -12.07
CA LYS A 83 14.22 4.30 -11.09
C LYS A 83 13.74 4.40 -9.65
N GLU A 84 12.57 4.97 -9.40
CA GLU A 84 12.05 5.15 -8.05
C GLU A 84 11.46 3.84 -7.53
N THR A 85 11.99 3.41 -6.40
CA THR A 85 11.59 2.18 -5.72
C THR A 85 10.60 2.46 -4.61
N ALA A 86 9.90 1.42 -4.17
CA ALA A 86 9.00 1.56 -3.02
C ALA A 86 9.81 1.85 -1.76
N ALA A 87 10.98 1.25 -1.58
CA ALA A 87 11.87 1.49 -0.44
C ALA A 87 12.26 2.97 -0.29
N GLN A 88 12.65 3.63 -1.38
CA GLN A 88 12.98 5.07 -1.35
C GLN A 88 11.79 5.93 -0.94
N ARG A 89 10.60 5.63 -1.51
CA ARG A 89 9.38 6.41 -1.23
C ARG A 89 8.78 6.08 0.14
N HIS A 90 8.99 4.89 0.67
CA HIS A 90 8.46 4.44 1.96
C HIS A 90 9.00 5.29 3.11
N ALA A 91 10.27 5.68 3.06
CA ALA A 91 10.88 6.54 4.07
C ALA A 91 10.21 7.92 4.20
N PHE A 92 9.58 8.44 3.14
CA PHE A 92 8.98 9.78 3.14
C PHE A 92 7.76 9.89 4.05
N TYR A 93 7.07 8.78 4.31
CA TYR A 93 5.98 8.71 5.29
C TYR A 93 6.46 9.00 6.72
N TYR A 94 7.74 8.79 7.00
CA TYR A 94 8.34 8.96 8.32
C TYR A 94 9.29 10.16 8.41
N ASN A 95 9.28 11.02 7.38
CA ASN A 95 10.03 12.26 7.35
C ASN A 95 9.06 13.45 7.27
N GLY A 96 8.99 14.26 8.34
CA GLY A 96 8.05 15.37 8.48
C GLY A 96 8.11 16.46 7.40
N GLY A 97 9.19 16.54 6.63
CA GLY A 97 9.33 17.48 5.51
C GLY A 97 8.60 17.06 4.23
N HIS A 98 8.07 15.84 4.15
CA HIS A 98 7.42 15.32 2.95
C HIS A 98 5.89 15.29 3.07
N ALA A 99 5.20 15.57 1.97
CA ALA A 99 3.73 15.53 1.91
C ALA A 99 3.15 14.16 2.32
N GLN A 100 3.88 13.08 2.04
CA GLN A 100 3.53 11.71 2.43
C GLN A 100 3.38 11.56 3.95
N HIS A 101 4.17 12.29 4.76
CA HIS A 101 4.03 12.24 6.21
C HIS A 101 2.63 12.68 6.67
N GLY A 102 2.03 13.66 6.00
CA GLY A 102 0.67 14.09 6.27
C GLY A 102 -0.40 13.01 6.04
N MET A 103 -0.12 12.01 5.20
CA MET A 103 -1.07 10.92 4.90
C MET A 103 -1.25 9.97 6.09
N LEU A 104 -0.25 9.81 6.95
CA LEU A 104 -0.34 8.99 8.17
C LEU A 104 -1.41 9.55 9.12
N TRP A 105 -1.45 10.87 9.24
CA TRP A 105 -2.35 11.59 10.12
C TRP A 105 -3.79 11.63 9.62
N LYS A 106 -4.02 11.48 8.30
CA LYS A 106 -5.37 11.43 7.74
C LYS A 106 -6.12 10.14 8.09
N GLN A 107 -5.40 9.06 8.40
CA GLN A 107 -5.98 7.78 8.84
C GLN A 107 -7.14 7.30 7.94
N LEU A 108 -6.97 7.44 6.62
CA LEU A 108 -8.05 7.20 5.65
C LEU A 108 -8.39 5.70 5.57
N PRO A 109 -9.69 5.34 5.60
CA PRO A 109 -10.14 3.97 5.32
C PRO A 109 -10.20 3.66 3.82
N GLU A 110 -10.20 4.69 2.97
CA GLU A 110 -10.32 4.54 1.53
C GLU A 110 -9.59 5.68 0.81
N ILE A 111 -8.95 5.37 -0.32
CA ILE A 111 -8.37 6.37 -1.22
C ILE A 111 -8.41 5.85 -2.67
N SER A 112 -8.43 6.78 -3.62
CA SER A 112 -8.28 6.46 -5.04
C SER A 112 -7.28 7.39 -5.71
N SER A 113 -6.60 6.88 -6.74
CA SER A 113 -5.69 7.65 -7.58
C SER A 113 -5.67 7.07 -8.98
N THR A 114 -5.33 7.90 -9.97
CA THR A 114 -5.25 7.49 -11.38
C THR A 114 -3.85 7.78 -11.89
N THR A 115 -3.23 6.78 -12.52
CA THR A 115 -1.92 6.95 -13.16
C THR A 115 -2.05 7.84 -14.41
N SER A 116 -0.94 8.39 -14.88
CA SER A 116 -0.87 9.13 -16.15
C SER A 116 -1.29 8.28 -17.37
N ALA A 117 -1.18 6.96 -17.27
CA ALA A 117 -1.64 6.01 -18.29
C ALA A 117 -3.11 5.58 -18.12
N GLY A 118 -3.86 6.28 -17.26
CA GLY A 118 -5.31 6.14 -17.09
C GLY A 118 -5.77 5.02 -16.18
N THR A 119 -4.87 4.23 -15.59
CA THR A 119 -5.27 3.16 -14.66
C THR A 119 -5.66 3.75 -13.32
N ARG A 120 -6.90 3.47 -12.90
CA ARG A 120 -7.44 3.84 -11.61
C ARG A 120 -7.13 2.75 -10.59
N VAL A 121 -6.58 3.17 -9.45
CA VAL A 121 -6.30 2.33 -8.30
C VAL A 121 -7.16 2.81 -7.14
N VAL A 122 -7.86 1.89 -6.50
CA VAL A 122 -8.67 2.15 -5.30
C VAL A 122 -8.20 1.22 -4.20
N VAL A 123 -7.94 1.78 -3.03
CA VAL A 123 -7.61 1.03 -1.81
C VAL A 123 -8.75 1.26 -0.83
N LYS A 124 -9.34 0.19 -0.30
CA LYS A 124 -10.45 0.26 0.66
C LYS A 124 -10.28 -0.76 1.78
N TYR A 125 -10.31 -0.29 3.02
CA TYR A 125 -10.50 -1.14 4.20
C TYR A 125 -11.97 -1.58 4.27
N LEU A 126 -12.20 -2.89 4.29
CA LEU A 126 -13.53 -3.50 4.29
C LEU A 126 -14.01 -3.82 5.70
N ASN A 127 -13.13 -4.38 6.52
CA ASN A 127 -13.40 -4.78 7.89
C ASN A 127 -12.30 -4.26 8.81
N GLU A 128 -12.71 -3.83 9.99
CA GLU A 128 -11.82 -3.40 11.08
C GLU A 128 -12.28 -4.13 12.35
N SER A 129 -11.59 -5.22 12.70
CA SER A 129 -11.90 -5.99 13.91
C SER A 129 -10.71 -5.97 14.84
N GLY A 130 -10.73 -5.04 15.80
CA GLY A 130 -9.63 -4.84 16.74
C GLY A 130 -8.32 -4.49 16.02
N HIS A 131 -7.45 -5.49 15.90
CA HIS A 131 -6.11 -5.35 15.31
C HIS A 131 -5.98 -6.02 13.93
N ASP A 132 -7.07 -6.58 13.40
CA ASP A 132 -7.11 -7.24 12.11
C ASP A 132 -7.93 -6.44 11.11
N TYR A 133 -7.33 -6.19 9.95
CA TYR A 133 -7.88 -5.39 8.88
C TYR A 133 -7.94 -6.19 7.58
N ASP A 134 -9.07 -6.10 6.88
CA ASP A 134 -9.19 -6.58 5.49
C ASP A 134 -9.14 -5.39 4.53
N VAL A 135 -8.30 -5.48 3.51
CA VAL A 135 -8.13 -4.46 2.47
C VAL A 135 -8.38 -5.07 1.10
N LEU A 136 -9.16 -4.36 0.28
CA LEU A 136 -9.32 -4.62 -1.14
C LEU A 136 -8.60 -3.52 -1.94
N ILE A 137 -7.68 -3.94 -2.79
CA ILE A 137 -7.07 -3.10 -3.83
C ILE A 137 -7.78 -3.43 -5.14
N THR A 138 -8.43 -2.45 -5.75
CA THR A 138 -9.02 -2.60 -7.09
C THR A 138 -8.19 -1.81 -8.09
N ILE A 139 -7.81 -2.47 -9.19
CA ILE A 139 -7.10 -1.87 -10.32
C ILE A 139 -8.04 -1.95 -11.52
N SER A 140 -8.34 -0.83 -12.16
CA SER A 140 -9.25 -0.74 -13.31
C SER A 140 -8.72 0.23 -14.36
#